data_AF-T1KEW7-F1
#
_entry.id   AF-T1KEW7-F1
#
_cell.length_a   1.000
_cell.length_b   1.000
_cell.length_c   1.000
_cell.angle_alpha   90.00
_cell.angle_beta   90.00
_cell.angle_gamma   90.00
#
_symmetry.space_group_name_H-M   'P 1'
#
loop_
_entity.id
_entity.type
_entity.pdbx_description
1 polymer ?
#
loop_
_entity_poly.entity_id
_entity_poly.type
_entity_poly.pdbx_seq_one_letter_code
_entity_poly.pdbx_strand_id
1 'polypeptide(L)'
;MSMLMGKVCENVAKNVVRLAIPQLKFDTFLCMHFRESSELYALDSVDQCKVGDWVIIRKLPEKISTKIEFKIDQVVYKNGHIVCPLTGKRSFQYHYG
;
A
#
# COMPACT_ATOMS: atom_id res chain seq x y z
N MET A 1 1.30 4.13 17.39
CA MET A 1 1.81 4.17 16.00
C MET A 1 1.11 3.07 15.21
N SER A 2 0.13 3.41 14.35
CA SER A 2 -0.56 2.42 13.50
C SER A 2 0.00 2.48 12.08
N MET A 3 0.50 1.35 11.59
CA MET A 3 1.13 1.17 10.29
C MET A 3 0.33 0.13 9.50
N LEU A 4 0.08 0.40 8.22
CA LEU A 4 -0.68 -0.47 7.33
C LEU A 4 0.08 -0.65 6.02
N MET A 5 -0.15 -1.76 5.33
CA MET A 5 0.38 -2.03 4.01
C MET A 5 -0.77 -2.08 3.01
N GLY A 6 -0.60 -1.45 1.86
CA GLY A 6 -1.61 -1.37 0.82
C GLY A 6 -1.01 -1.35 -0.58
N LYS A 7 -1.87 -1.61 -1.56
CA LYS A 7 -1.54 -1.51 -2.97
C LYS A 7 -2.10 -0.22 -3.54
N VAL A 8 -1.32 0.49 -4.35
CA VAL A 8 -1.77 1.70 -5.05
C VAL A 8 -2.72 1.32 -6.17
N CYS A 9 -3.97 1.80 -6.09
CA CYS A 9 -4.99 1.56 -7.10
C CYS A 9 -5.02 2.66 -8.16
N GLU A 10 -5.02 3.93 -7.73
CA GLU A 10 -5.08 5.08 -8.64
C GLU A 10 -4.41 6.30 -8.00
N ASN A 11 -3.91 7.20 -8.85
CA ASN A 11 -3.48 8.54 -8.45
C ASN A 11 -4.67 9.49 -8.67
N VAL A 12 -5.24 10.00 -7.58
CA VAL A 12 -6.53 10.72 -7.60
C VAL A 12 -6.32 12.20 -7.90
N ALA A 13 -5.32 12.77 -7.24
CA ALA A 13 -4.98 14.18 -7.34
C ALA A 13 -3.48 14.34 -7.08
N LYS A 14 -2.94 15.53 -7.35
CA LYS A 14 -1.54 15.83 -7.05
C LYS A 14 -1.23 15.52 -5.59
N ASN A 15 -0.25 14.63 -5.35
CA ASN A 15 0.18 14.15 -4.04
C ASN A 15 -0.86 13.31 -3.26
N VAL A 16 -1.92 12.80 -3.90
CA VAL A 16 -2.94 11.98 -3.22
C VAL A 16 -3.23 10.71 -4.00
N VAL A 17 -3.01 9.57 -3.35
CA VAL A 17 -3.24 8.24 -3.93
C VAL A 17 -4.37 7.51 -3.22
N ARG A 18 -5.12 6.71 -3.99
CA ARG A 18 -6.08 5.74 -3.45
C ARG A 18 -5.41 4.39 -3.29
N LEU A 19 -5.50 3.84 -2.09
CA LEU A 19 -4.89 2.59 -1.69
C LEU A 19 -5.96 1.54 -1.39
N ALA A 20 -5.72 0.32 -1.85
CA ALA A 20 -6.44 -0.87 -1.41
C ALA A 20 -5.67 -1.55 -0.29
N ILE A 21 -6.27 -1.65 0.89
CA ILE A 21 -5.70 -2.31 2.07
C ILE A 21 -6.38 -3.67 2.23
N PRO A 22 -5.68 -4.77 1.87
CA PRO A 22 -6.22 -6.09 2.06
C PRO A 22 -6.16 -6.48 3.54
N GLN A 23 -7.30 -6.89 4.08
CA GLN A 23 -7.44 -7.44 5.42
C GLN A 23 -8.10 -8.81 5.33
N LEU A 24 -7.74 -9.70 6.25
CA LEU A 24 -8.36 -11.00 6.39
C LEU A 24 -9.49 -10.88 7.39
N LYS A 25 -10.73 -10.98 6.91
CA LYS A 25 -11.92 -10.98 7.76
C LYS A 25 -12.39 -12.39 7.99
N PHE A 26 -12.62 -12.72 9.24
CA PHE A 26 -13.13 -14.02 9.65
C PHE A 26 -14.64 -14.11 9.43
N ASP A 27 -15.06 -15.12 8.69
CA ASP A 27 -16.46 -15.52 8.55
C ASP A 27 -16.78 -16.56 9.63
N THR A 28 -17.72 -16.24 10.52
CA THR A 28 -18.11 -17.11 11.64
C THR A 28 -18.97 -18.29 11.22
N PHE A 29 -19.64 -18.24 10.07
CA PHE A 29 -20.46 -19.34 9.57
C PHE A 29 -19.58 -20.41 8.91
N LEU A 30 -18.62 -19.97 8.08
CA LEU A 30 -17.70 -20.87 7.38
C LEU A 30 -16.44 -21.20 8.19
N CYS A 31 -16.21 -20.50 9.31
CA CYS A 31 -14.98 -20.58 10.12
C CYS A 31 -13.71 -20.38 9.27
N MET A 32 -13.74 -19.45 8.30
CA MET A 32 -12.67 -19.21 7.34
C MET A 32 -12.39 -17.71 7.19
N HIS A 33 -11.14 -17.35 6.87
CA HIS A 33 -10.78 -15.97 6.58
C HIS A 33 -10.88 -15.68 5.08
N PHE A 34 -11.57 -14.60 4.74
CA PHE A 34 -11.63 -14.07 3.39
C PHE A 34 -10.91 -12.74 3.29
N ARG A 35 -10.30 -12.49 2.13
CA ARG A 35 -9.63 -11.24 1.85
C ARG A 35 -10.68 -10.19 1.46
N GLU A 36 -10.89 -9.22 2.34
CA GLU A 36 -11.63 -7.98 2.03
C GLU A 36 -10.63 -6.85 1.82
N SER A 37 -10.91 -5.93 0.90
CA SER A 37 -10.05 -4.78 0.64
C SER A 37 -10.77 -3.50 1.01
N SER A 38 -10.24 -2.76 1.97
CA SER A 38 -10.74 -1.42 2.31
C SER A 38 -9.99 -0.36 1.50
N GLU A 39 -10.71 0.65 1.03
CA GLU A 39 -10.11 1.76 0.30
C GLU A 39 -9.75 2.91 1.26
N LEU A 40 -8.50 3.35 1.23
CA LEU A 40 -8.04 4.53 1.99
C LEU A 40 -7.31 5.51 1.07
N TYR A 41 -7.26 6.78 1.49
CA TYR A 41 -6.50 7.82 0.82
C TYR A 41 -5.26 8.15 1.64
N ALA A 42 -4.13 8.26 0.94
CA ALA A 42 -2.86 8.63 1.56
C ALA A 42 -2.20 9.79 0.80
N LEU A 43 -1.49 10.62 1.56
CA LEU A 43 -0.65 11.68 1.01
C LEU A 43 0.68 11.08 0.53
N ASP A 44 0.98 11.28 -0.75
CA ASP A 44 2.30 11.05 -1.35
C ASP A 44 3.03 12.39 -1.47
N SER A 45 3.86 12.74 -0.47
CA SER A 45 4.55 14.03 -0.46
C SER A 45 5.57 14.21 -1.57
N VAL A 46 6.05 13.13 -2.19
CA VAL A 46 7.14 13.17 -3.17
C VAL A 46 6.69 12.66 -4.55
N ASP A 47 5.41 12.32 -4.71
CA ASP A 47 4.78 11.83 -5.95
C ASP A 47 5.60 10.69 -6.61
N GLN A 48 6.12 9.79 -5.78
CA GLN A 48 6.99 8.70 -6.23
C GLN A 48 6.21 7.43 -6.57
N CYS A 49 4.99 7.31 -6.08
CA CYS A 49 4.20 6.08 -6.18
C CYS A 49 3.54 5.94 -7.55
N LYS A 50 3.60 4.74 -8.11
CA LYS A 50 2.90 4.38 -9.34
C LYS A 50 1.76 3.41 -9.05
N VAL A 51 0.81 3.35 -9.98
CA VAL A 51 -0.28 2.38 -9.93
C VAL A 51 0.29 0.96 -9.91
N GLY A 52 -0.15 0.17 -8.94
CA GLY A 52 0.30 -1.20 -8.73
C GLY A 52 1.44 -1.35 -7.72
N ASP A 53 2.06 -0.27 -7.26
CA ASP A 53 3.08 -0.32 -6.22
C ASP A 53 2.50 -0.80 -4.89
N TRP A 54 3.30 -1.52 -4.12
CA TRP A 54 3.00 -1.84 -2.72
C TRP A 54 3.71 -0.89 -1.80
N VAL A 55 2.94 -0.24 -0.94
CA VAL A 55 3.40 0.83 -0.06
C VAL A 55 3.02 0.56 1.38
N ILE A 56 3.81 1.13 2.26
CA ILE A 56 3.50 1.22 3.68
C ILE A 56 3.03 2.63 3.98
N ILE A 57 1.94 2.71 4.72
CA ILE A 57 1.38 3.97 5.19
C ILE A 57 1.41 4.07 6.70
N ARG A 58 1.56 5.31 7.17
CA ARG A 58 1.52 5.68 8.57
C ARG A 58 0.40 6.69 8.80
N LYS A 59 -0.33 6.52 9.90
CA LYS A 59 -1.33 7.50 10.32
C LYS A 59 -0.63 8.80 10.74
N LEU A 60 -1.13 9.94 10.24
CA LEU A 60 -0.65 11.26 10.60
C LEU A 60 -1.12 11.62 12.02
N PRO A 61 -0.33 12.41 12.78
CA PRO A 61 -0.75 12.90 14.09
C PRO A 61 -1.96 13.86 13.97
N GLU A 62 -2.01 14.64 12.90
CA GLU A 62 -3.09 15.57 12.58
C GLU A 62 -3.74 15.20 11.24
N LYS A 63 -5.07 15.22 11.18
CA LYS A 63 -5.80 14.95 9.94
C LYS A 63 -5.70 16.17 9.03
N ILE A 64 -5.23 15.97 7.80
CA ILE A 64 -5.11 17.05 6.81
C ILE A 64 -6.50 17.39 6.24
N SER A 65 -7.35 16.37 6.06
CA SER A 65 -8.70 16.51 5.54
C SER A 65 -9.58 15.37 6.06
N THR A 66 -10.90 15.48 5.89
CA THR A 66 -11.89 14.46 6.30
C THR A 66 -11.57 13.07 5.75
N LYS A 67 -10.99 12.98 4.55
CA LYS A 67 -10.66 11.71 3.88
C LYS A 67 -9.19 11.30 3.99
N ILE A 68 -8.30 12.22 4.36
CA ILE A 68 -6.84 12.02 4.30
C ILE A 68 -6.26 12.00 5.71
N GLU A 69 -6.05 10.79 6.23
CA GLU A 69 -5.48 10.54 7.56
C GLU A 69 -4.10 9.89 7.51
N PHE A 70 -3.68 9.41 6.34
CA PHE A 70 -2.48 8.61 6.18
C PHE A 70 -1.46 9.30 5.28
N LYS A 71 -0.19 9.02 5.53
CA LYS A 71 0.94 9.42 4.71
C LYS A 71 1.71 8.19 4.27
N ILE A 72 2.24 8.21 3.05
CA ILE A 72 3.15 7.18 2.56
C ILE A 72 4.49 7.31 3.27
N ASP A 73 4.93 6.21 3.89
CA ASP A 73 6.18 6.12 4.62
C ASP A 73 7.28 5.55 3.72
N GLN A 74 7.00 4.43 3.04
CA GLN A 74 7.94 3.79 2.14
C GLN A 74 7.24 2.98 1.04
N VAL A 75 7.87 2.95 -0.15
CA VAL A 75 7.51 2.03 -1.25
C VAL A 75 8.27 0.72 -1.06
N VAL A 76 7.56 -0.37 -0.79
CA VAL A 76 8.16 -1.68 -0.53
C VAL A 76 8.44 -2.42 -1.84
N TYR A 77 7.44 -2.50 -2.71
CA TYR A 77 7.57 -3.16 -3.99
C TYR A 77 7.10 -2.23 -5.10
N LYS A 78 8.05 -1.84 -5.95
CA LYS A 78 7.77 -1.04 -7.14
C LYS A 78 7.33 -1.94 -8.28
N ASN A 79 6.22 -1.59 -8.92
CA ASN A 79 5.64 -2.32 -10.02
C ASN A 79 6.65 -2.38 -11.19
N GLY A 80 6.94 -3.60 -11.67
CA GLY A 80 7.94 -3.87 -12.73
C GLY A 80 9.42 -3.78 -12.33
N HIS A 81 9.72 -3.25 -11.13
CA HIS A 81 11.10 -3.11 -10.61
C HIS A 81 11.19 -3.64 -9.18
N ILE A 82 10.83 -4.91 -9.01
CA ILE A 82 10.89 -5.58 -7.71
C ILE A 82 12.35 -5.95 -7.42
N VAL A 83 12.82 -5.56 -6.24
CA VAL A 83 14.12 -5.93 -5.69
C VAL A 83 13.87 -6.93 -4.57
N CYS A 84 14.56 -8.06 -4.60
CA CYS A 84 14.47 -9.06 -3.55
C CYS A 84 15.05 -8.47 -2.25
N PRO A 85 14.28 -8.40 -1.14
CA PRO A 85 14.77 -7.80 0.10
C PRO A 85 15.91 -8.59 0.75
N LEU A 86 16.06 -9.88 0.43
CA LEU A 86 17.10 -10.74 0.98
C LEU A 86 18.44 -10.62 0.24
N THR A 87 18.41 -10.49 -1.09
CA THR A 87 19.63 -10.52 -1.92
C THR A 87 20.00 -9.17 -2.52
N GLY A 88 19.09 -8.19 -2.51
CA GLY A 88 19.28 -6.89 -3.16
C GLY A 88 19.29 -6.94 -4.69
N LYS A 89 19.09 -8.12 -5.29
CA LYS A 89 19.06 -8.30 -6.75
C LYS A 89 17.66 -8.01 -7.29
N ARG A 90 17.60 -7.53 -8.53
CA ARG A 90 16.33 -7.40 -9.25
C ARG A 90 15.75 -8.79 -9.49
N SER A 91 14.47 -8.95 -9.19
CA SER A 91 13.75 -10.21 -9.37
C SER A 91 12.58 -10.02 -10.34
N PHE A 92 12.49 -10.91 -11.31
CA PHE A 92 11.32 -11.09 -12.14
C PHE A 92 10.60 -12.34 -11.66
N GLN A 93 9.61 -12.13 -10.79
CA GLN A 93 8.85 -13.23 -10.18
C GLN A 93 9.78 -14.21 -9.43
N TYR A 94 9.96 -15.44 -9.92
CA TYR A 94 10.81 -16.47 -9.31
C TYR A 94 12.25 -16.48 -9.82
N HIS A 95 12.58 -15.62 -10.79
CA HIS A 95 13.91 -15.57 -11.40
C HIS A 95 14.64 -14.28 -10.99
N TYR A 96 15.95 -14.39 -10.77
CA TYR A 96 16.82 -13.22 -10.63
C TYR A 96 17.22 -12.73 -12.01
N GLY A 97 17.14 -11.41 -12.20
CA GLY A 97 17.66 -10.73 -13.38
C GLY A 97 19.09 -10.25 -13.21
#